data_AF-A0A9D8DBN3-F1
#
_entry.id   AF-A0A9D8DBN3-F1
#
_cell.length_a   1.000
_cell.length_b   1.000
_cell.length_c   1.000
_cell.angle_alpha   90.00
_cell.angle_beta   90.00
_cell.angle_gamma   90.00
#
_symmetry.space_group_name_H-M   'P 1'
#
loop_
_entity.id
_entity.type
_entity.pdbx_description
1 polymer ?
#
loop_
_entity_poly.entity_id
_entity_poly.type
_entity_poly.pdbx_seq_one_letter_code
_entity_poly.pdbx_strand_id
1 'polypeptide(L)'
;MSERLIKISITCLAIALSSSAYGQADQVKVVAKKTAKPIPSPAAKWPPEGFKGREGVYAKVPSSKDVVGLLSAKKTLQSVVKACEEFACGAVFVASETGCKWWEVNSSVFRFEAEDLTKEKIGTLTTYHRSSEKKAQATIFLISGAEVTPGTSIGSIKVTCHRDAGNKPKPGNIYSPIVAPTPAASPSN
;
A
#
# COMPACT_ATOMS: atom_id res chain seq x y z
N MET A 1 -11.38 65.18 -25.76
CA MET A 1 -11.37 64.92 -27.21
C MET A 1 -10.99 63.46 -27.40
N SER A 2 -11.99 62.58 -27.49
CA SER A 2 -12.48 61.95 -28.74
C SER A 2 -11.73 60.63 -28.99
N GLU A 3 -12.31 59.47 -28.67
CA GLU A 3 -13.06 58.58 -29.59
C GLU A 3 -12.12 57.90 -30.63
N ARG A 4 -12.10 56.57 -30.87
CA ARG A 4 -13.22 55.62 -31.07
C ARG A 4 -12.83 54.16 -30.80
N LEU A 5 -13.74 53.44 -30.13
CA LEU A 5 -13.86 51.98 -30.14
C LEU A 5 -14.54 51.55 -31.45
N ILE A 6 -13.98 50.56 -32.16
CA ILE A 6 -14.63 49.91 -33.30
C ILE A 6 -15.34 48.65 -32.79
N LYS A 7 -16.67 48.66 -32.82
CA LYS A 7 -17.55 47.50 -32.60
C LYS A 7 -17.85 46.86 -33.95
N ILE A 8 -17.52 45.59 -34.13
CA ILE A 8 -17.92 44.81 -35.30
C ILE A 8 -19.11 43.93 -34.88
N SER A 9 -20.31 44.39 -35.24
CA SER A 9 -21.53 43.58 -35.21
C SER A 9 -21.62 42.77 -36.51
N ILE A 10 -21.63 41.45 -36.40
CA ILE A 10 -21.91 40.54 -37.51
C ILE A 10 -23.40 40.20 -37.45
N THR A 11 -24.15 40.77 -38.39
CA THR A 11 -25.59 40.56 -38.56
C THR A 11 -25.82 39.29 -39.40
N CYS A 12 -26.55 38.33 -38.84
CA CYS A 12 -26.96 37.10 -39.54
C CYS A 12 -27.96 37.44 -40.67
N LEU A 13 -27.61 37.07 -41.89
CA LEU A 13 -28.49 37.11 -43.06
C LEU A 13 -29.25 35.78 -43.14
N ALA A 14 -30.57 35.83 -42.97
CA ALA A 14 -31.46 34.69 -43.15
C ALA A 14 -31.71 34.44 -44.65
N ILE A 15 -31.52 33.21 -45.10
CA ILE A 15 -31.99 32.72 -46.41
C ILE A 15 -32.79 31.45 -46.14
N ALA A 16 -34.07 31.48 -46.49
CA ALA A 16 -34.95 30.33 -46.59
C ALA A 16 -35.30 30.08 -48.06
N LEU A 17 -35.50 28.81 -48.44
CA LEU A 17 -36.33 28.23 -49.53
C LEU A 17 -35.89 26.74 -49.69
N SER A 18 -36.63 25.74 -49.14
CA SER A 18 -37.65 24.87 -49.78
C SER A 18 -37.07 23.97 -50.92
N SER A 19 -37.16 22.63 -50.93
CA SER A 19 -38.35 21.76 -50.88
C SER A 19 -38.00 20.24 -50.88
N SER A 20 -39.03 19.40 -50.62
CA SER A 20 -39.23 17.97 -51.01
C SER A 20 -38.36 16.89 -50.34
N ALA A 21 -38.80 15.65 -50.09
CA ALA A 21 -40.10 14.95 -49.97
C ALA A 21 -39.76 13.50 -49.52
N TYR A 22 -40.72 12.80 -48.91
CA TYR A 22 -40.78 11.34 -48.67
C TYR A 22 -39.80 10.68 -47.67
N GLY A 23 -40.38 10.00 -46.66
CA GLY A 23 -39.70 9.05 -45.78
C GLY A 23 -40.52 8.72 -44.53
N GLN A 24 -41.48 7.80 -44.67
CA GLN A 24 -42.40 7.35 -43.63
C GLN A 24 -41.71 6.45 -42.58
N ALA A 25 -42.17 6.59 -41.34
CA ALA A 25 -41.92 5.83 -40.12
C ALA A 25 -41.34 4.40 -40.21
N ASP A 26 -40.38 4.11 -39.32
CA ASP A 26 -40.52 2.96 -38.42
C ASP A 26 -39.93 3.31 -37.04
N GLN A 27 -40.80 3.53 -36.05
CA GLN A 27 -40.37 3.70 -34.67
C GLN A 27 -40.00 2.33 -34.13
N VAL A 28 -38.71 2.02 -34.13
CA VAL A 28 -38.17 0.93 -33.31
C VAL A 28 -38.42 1.30 -31.85
N LYS A 29 -39.53 0.82 -31.32
CA LYS A 29 -39.83 0.81 -29.89
C LYS A 29 -38.72 -0.01 -29.23
N VAL A 30 -37.71 0.67 -28.69
CA VAL A 30 -36.70 0.07 -27.82
C VAL A 30 -37.44 -0.45 -26.60
N VAL A 31 -37.81 -1.72 -26.64
CA VAL A 31 -38.26 -2.45 -25.46
C VAL A 31 -37.06 -2.46 -24.52
N ALA A 32 -37.18 -1.69 -23.44
CA ALA A 32 -36.19 -1.67 -22.37
C ALA A 32 -35.95 -3.12 -21.92
N LYS A 33 -34.79 -3.67 -22.31
CA LYS A 33 -34.34 -4.99 -21.86
C LYS A 33 -34.16 -4.87 -20.36
N LYS A 34 -35.04 -5.52 -19.58
CA LYS A 34 -34.96 -5.56 -18.12
C LYS A 34 -33.52 -5.85 -17.73
N THR A 35 -32.84 -4.86 -17.17
CA THR A 35 -31.47 -4.99 -16.68
C THR A 35 -31.52 -6.06 -15.61
N ALA A 36 -30.91 -7.22 -15.88
CA ALA A 36 -30.79 -8.27 -14.89
C ALA A 36 -30.13 -7.66 -13.66
N LYS A 37 -30.74 -7.85 -12.47
CA LYS A 37 -30.12 -7.44 -11.20
C LYS A 37 -28.73 -8.06 -11.17
N PRO A 38 -27.64 -7.29 -10.98
CA PRO A 38 -26.31 -7.84 -10.84
C PRO A 38 -26.34 -8.91 -9.77
N ILE A 39 -25.97 -10.15 -10.13
CA ILE A 39 -25.81 -11.23 -9.15
C ILE A 39 -24.76 -10.74 -8.17
N PRO A 40 -25.05 -10.66 -6.86
CA PRO A 40 -24.08 -10.20 -5.89
C PRO A 40 -22.85 -11.10 -5.99
N SER A 41 -21.69 -10.48 -6.22
CA SER A 41 -20.43 -11.23 -6.29
C SER A 41 -20.27 -12.04 -5.00
N PRO A 42 -19.89 -13.33 -5.07
CA PRO A 42 -19.72 -14.16 -3.89
C PRO A 42 -18.85 -13.45 -2.87
N ALA A 43 -19.21 -13.56 -1.58
CA ALA A 43 -18.40 -12.98 -0.52
C ALA A 43 -16.97 -13.55 -0.62
N ALA A 44 -15.97 -12.67 -0.60
CA ALA A 44 -14.58 -13.07 -0.65
C ALA A 44 -14.27 -14.06 0.48
N LYS A 45 -13.55 -15.15 0.15
CA LYS A 45 -13.15 -16.16 1.13
C LYS A 45 -12.30 -15.50 2.23
N TRP A 46 -12.66 -15.77 3.49
CA TRP A 46 -12.01 -15.20 4.67
C TRP A 46 -11.43 -16.33 5.55
N PRO A 47 -10.20 -16.20 6.09
CA PRO A 47 -9.21 -15.15 5.83
C PRO A 47 -8.68 -15.18 4.39
N PRO A 48 -7.98 -14.13 3.92
CA PRO A 48 -7.36 -14.15 2.60
C PRO A 48 -6.37 -15.30 2.48
N GLU A 49 -6.24 -15.86 1.28
CA GLU A 49 -5.43 -17.05 1.03
C GLU A 49 -3.95 -16.83 1.41
N GLY A 50 -3.34 -17.85 2.03
CA GLY A 50 -1.93 -17.82 2.44
C GLY A 50 -1.65 -17.04 3.72
N PHE A 51 -2.67 -16.48 4.39
CA PHE A 51 -2.51 -15.87 5.69
C PHE A 51 -2.48 -16.92 6.80
N LYS A 52 -1.60 -16.71 7.78
CA LYS A 52 -1.56 -17.45 9.04
C LYS A 52 -2.12 -16.57 10.14
N GLY A 53 -2.87 -17.13 11.09
CA GLY A 53 -3.47 -16.30 12.12
C GLY A 53 -3.89 -17.06 13.36
N ARG A 54 -4.16 -16.30 14.42
CA ARG A 54 -4.68 -16.73 15.72
C ARG A 54 -5.64 -15.65 16.22
N GLU A 55 -6.73 -16.04 16.88
CA GLU A 55 -7.66 -15.12 17.56
C GLU A 55 -8.24 -14.01 16.66
N GLY A 56 -8.48 -14.35 15.39
CA GLY A 56 -9.03 -13.40 14.40
C GLY A 56 -8.04 -12.37 13.89
N VAL A 57 -6.74 -12.51 14.19
CA VAL A 57 -5.64 -11.70 13.63
C VAL A 57 -4.84 -12.55 12.66
N TYR A 58 -4.60 -12.03 11.46
CA TYR A 58 -3.99 -12.76 10.35
C TYR A 58 -2.83 -11.97 9.76
N ALA A 59 -1.76 -12.66 9.39
CA ALA A 59 -0.60 -12.08 8.74
C ALA A 59 -0.03 -12.99 7.65
N LYS A 60 0.58 -12.36 6.64
CA LYS A 60 1.30 -13.02 5.54
C LYS A 60 2.52 -12.18 5.18
N VAL A 61 3.69 -12.81 5.05
CA VAL A 61 4.85 -12.18 4.42
C VAL A 61 4.62 -12.18 2.91
N PRO A 62 4.70 -11.03 2.21
CA PRO A 62 4.49 -10.94 0.77
C PRO A 62 5.47 -11.84 0.01
N SER A 63 4.95 -12.52 -1.02
CA SER A 63 5.79 -13.20 -2.00
C SER A 63 6.36 -12.21 -3.02
N SER A 64 7.34 -12.62 -3.84
CA SER A 64 7.89 -11.77 -4.90
C SER A 64 6.80 -11.25 -5.86
N LYS A 65 5.79 -12.08 -6.18
CA LYS A 65 4.65 -11.67 -7.00
C LYS A 65 3.80 -10.59 -6.33
N ASP A 66 3.56 -10.73 -5.02
CA ASP A 66 2.82 -9.76 -4.23
C ASP A 66 3.56 -8.41 -4.17
N VAL A 67 4.89 -8.44 -4.01
CA VAL A 67 5.74 -7.23 -3.97
C VAL A 67 5.69 -6.47 -5.29
N VAL A 68 5.85 -7.17 -6.42
CA VAL A 68 5.77 -6.56 -7.77
C VAL A 68 4.40 -5.92 -8.00
N GLY A 69 3.31 -6.59 -7.60
CA GLY A 69 1.97 -6.05 -7.70
C GLY A 69 1.78 -4.79 -6.85
N LEU A 70 2.32 -4.79 -5.63
CA LEU A 70 2.25 -3.66 -4.71
C LEU A 70 3.00 -2.43 -5.23
N LEU A 71 4.22 -2.64 -5.75
CA LEU A 71 5.05 -1.58 -6.34
C LEU A 71 4.40 -0.98 -7.58
N SER A 72 3.75 -1.81 -8.41
CA SER A 72 3.03 -1.36 -9.61
C SER A 72 1.78 -0.54 -9.29
N ALA A 73 1.10 -0.84 -8.18
CA ALA A 73 -0.21 -0.26 -7.88
C ALA A 73 -0.17 1.09 -7.15
N LYS A 74 0.95 1.46 -6.50
CA LYS A 74 0.96 2.56 -5.53
C LYS A 74 2.14 3.51 -5.70
N LYS A 75 1.85 4.72 -6.18
CA LYS A 75 2.84 5.81 -6.28
C LYS A 75 3.44 6.25 -4.93
N THR A 76 2.72 6.05 -3.84
CA THR A 76 3.19 6.37 -2.47
C THR A 76 4.28 5.44 -1.97
N LEU A 77 4.62 4.37 -2.69
CA LEU A 77 5.73 3.49 -2.33
C LEU A 77 7.09 4.07 -2.71
N GLN A 78 7.16 5.10 -3.54
CA GLN A 78 8.45 5.63 -3.99
C GLN A 78 9.35 6.08 -2.84
N SER A 79 8.79 6.68 -1.78
CA SER A 79 9.57 7.04 -0.59
C SER A 79 10.03 5.82 0.20
N VAL A 80 9.22 4.76 0.24
CA VAL A 80 9.59 3.49 0.87
C VAL A 80 10.70 2.83 0.06
N VAL A 81 10.58 2.77 -1.27
CA VAL A 81 11.60 2.20 -2.16
C VAL A 81 12.94 2.89 -1.96
N LYS A 82 12.97 4.23 -1.97
CA LYS A 82 14.19 5.01 -1.69
C LYS A 82 14.80 4.68 -0.33
N ALA A 83 13.98 4.59 0.72
CA ALA A 83 14.46 4.19 2.03
C ALA A 83 15.02 2.75 2.03
N CYS A 84 14.48 1.87 1.19
CA CYS A 84 14.92 0.48 1.06
C CYS A 84 16.13 0.28 0.14
N GLU A 85 16.55 1.32 -0.59
CA GLU A 85 17.84 1.37 -1.29
C GLU A 85 18.99 1.68 -0.32
N GLU A 86 18.69 2.33 0.81
CA GLU A 86 19.68 2.67 1.84
C GLU A 86 19.62 1.69 3.03
N PHE A 87 18.42 1.27 3.44
CA PHE A 87 18.21 0.47 4.64
C PHE A 87 17.55 -0.87 4.35
N ALA A 88 17.86 -1.88 5.17
CA ALA A 88 17.21 -3.16 5.10
C ALA A 88 15.71 -3.03 5.41
N CYS A 89 14.90 -3.57 4.51
CA CYS A 89 13.45 -3.46 4.53
C CYS A 89 12.75 -4.81 4.50
N GLY A 90 11.47 -4.79 4.89
CA GLY A 90 10.55 -5.89 4.78
C GLY A 90 9.13 -5.40 4.66
N ALA A 91 8.19 -6.32 4.47
CA ALA A 91 6.78 -6.00 4.49
C ALA A 91 5.98 -7.15 5.09
N VAL A 92 4.84 -6.84 5.68
CA VAL A 92 3.86 -7.81 6.15
C VAL A 92 2.46 -7.35 5.76
N PHE A 93 1.69 -8.26 5.17
CA PHE A 93 0.25 -8.07 5.03
C PHE A 93 -0.43 -8.51 6.30
N VAL A 94 -1.34 -7.68 6.80
CA VAL A 94 -2.08 -7.93 8.02
C VAL A 94 -3.57 -7.78 7.76
N ALA A 95 -4.38 -8.54 8.47
CA ALA A 95 -5.82 -8.47 8.39
C ALA A 95 -6.44 -8.88 9.73
N SER A 96 -7.59 -8.30 10.09
CA SER A 96 -8.31 -8.61 11.32
C SER A 96 -9.77 -8.92 11.02
N GLU A 97 -10.30 -9.97 11.65
CA GLU A 97 -11.70 -10.37 11.50
C GLU A 97 -12.67 -9.32 12.05
N THR A 98 -12.27 -8.57 13.08
CA THR A 98 -13.09 -7.54 13.75
C THR A 98 -12.61 -6.12 13.48
N GLY A 99 -11.53 -5.96 12.74
CA GLY A 99 -10.84 -4.68 12.54
C GLY A 99 -9.75 -4.45 13.59
N CYS A 100 -8.98 -3.39 13.40
CA CYS A 100 -7.85 -3.07 14.25
C CYS A 100 -7.71 -1.56 14.43
N LYS A 101 -7.58 -1.07 15.67
CA LYS A 101 -7.45 0.37 15.94
C LYS A 101 -6.03 0.87 15.65
N TRP A 102 -5.04 0.02 15.85
CA TRP A 102 -3.67 0.22 15.39
C TRP A 102 -2.91 -1.11 15.41
N TRP A 103 -1.89 -1.19 14.58
CA TRP A 103 -1.06 -2.37 14.45
C TRP A 103 0.32 -2.12 15.04
N GLU A 104 0.85 -3.16 15.67
CA GLU A 104 2.23 -3.22 16.12
C GLU A 104 2.88 -4.45 15.49
N VAL A 105 4.06 -4.26 14.93
CA VAL A 105 4.87 -5.33 14.37
C VAL A 105 6.23 -5.30 15.05
N ASN A 106 6.55 -6.37 15.76
CA ASN A 106 7.88 -6.58 16.31
C ASN A 106 8.66 -7.53 15.41
N SER A 107 9.90 -7.20 15.10
CA SER A 107 10.76 -7.97 14.22
C SER A 107 12.22 -7.85 14.64
N SER A 108 13.07 -8.68 14.05
CA SER A 108 14.51 -8.67 14.27
C SER A 108 15.22 -8.44 12.94
N VAL A 109 16.33 -7.72 13.01
CA VAL A 109 17.20 -7.45 11.88
C VAL A 109 18.41 -8.32 12.04
N PHE A 110 18.79 -8.97 10.95
CA PHE A 110 19.85 -9.95 10.93
C PHE A 110 20.83 -9.65 9.83
N ARG A 111 22.08 -10.02 10.05
CA ARG A 111 23.12 -10.09 9.02
C ARG A 111 23.47 -11.56 8.79
N PHE A 112 23.69 -11.92 7.54
CA PHE A 112 24.17 -13.24 7.16
C PHE A 112 25.64 -13.13 6.77
N GLU A 113 26.47 -13.87 7.48
CA GLU A 113 27.91 -13.99 7.18
C GLU A 113 28.10 -15.25 6.32
N ALA A 114 28.64 -15.07 5.12
CA ALA A 114 28.71 -16.14 4.12
C ALA A 114 29.78 -17.18 4.46
N GLU A 115 30.84 -16.74 5.13
CA GLU A 115 32.00 -17.53 5.53
C GLU A 115 31.59 -18.63 6.52
N ASP A 116 30.80 -18.25 7.53
CA ASP A 116 30.37 -19.16 8.60
C ASP A 116 28.97 -19.73 8.37
N LEU A 117 28.27 -19.31 7.31
CA LEU A 117 26.85 -19.63 7.05
C LEU A 117 25.93 -19.30 8.25
N THR A 118 26.30 -18.30 9.02
CA THR A 118 25.59 -17.91 10.25
C THR A 118 24.71 -16.69 10.01
N LYS A 119 23.64 -16.62 10.81
CA LYS A 119 22.72 -15.49 10.80
C LYS A 119 22.76 -14.83 12.17
N GLU A 120 23.47 -13.72 12.27
CA GLU A 120 23.59 -12.94 13.49
C GLU A 120 22.45 -11.92 13.58
N LYS A 121 21.89 -11.75 14.78
CA LYS A 121 20.92 -10.68 15.06
C LYS A 121 21.69 -9.40 15.36
N ILE A 122 21.49 -8.37 14.53
CA ILE A 122 22.16 -7.06 14.66
C ILE A 122 21.25 -5.98 15.26
N GLY A 123 19.96 -6.26 15.44
CA GLY A 123 19.03 -5.31 16.05
C GLY A 123 17.59 -5.80 16.13
N THR A 124 16.73 -4.95 16.69
CA THR A 124 15.28 -5.13 16.74
C THR A 124 14.57 -3.97 16.08
N LEU A 125 13.41 -4.26 15.47
CA LEU A 125 12.58 -3.26 14.84
C LEU A 125 11.13 -3.39 15.33
N THR A 126 10.61 -2.29 15.86
CA THR A 126 9.19 -2.13 16.19
C THR A 126 8.56 -1.15 15.20
N THR A 127 7.51 -1.60 14.51
CA THR A 127 6.78 -0.80 13.54
C THR A 127 5.33 -0.62 13.99
N TYR A 128 4.90 0.64 14.04
CA TYR A 128 3.51 1.00 14.31
C TYR A 128 2.81 1.44 13.05
N HIS A 129 1.59 0.96 12.85
CA HIS A 129 0.78 1.30 11.69
C HIS A 129 -0.66 1.69 12.07
N ARG A 130 -1.26 2.53 11.23
CA ARG A 130 -2.64 3.01 11.38
C ARG A 130 -3.65 1.85 11.38
N SER A 131 -4.87 2.15 11.81
CA SER A 131 -6.01 1.23 11.85
C SER A 131 -6.27 0.53 10.52
N SER A 132 -6.96 -0.61 10.60
CA SER A 132 -7.55 -1.29 9.46
C SER A 132 -9.00 -1.67 9.77
N GLU A 133 -9.84 -1.64 8.74
CA GLU A 133 -11.24 -2.02 8.87
C GLU A 133 -11.43 -3.52 9.08
N LYS A 134 -12.65 -3.88 9.48
CA LYS A 134 -13.11 -5.25 9.61
C LYS A 134 -12.92 -5.99 8.27
N LYS A 135 -12.26 -7.13 8.33
CA LYS A 135 -11.98 -7.97 7.16
C LYS A 135 -11.25 -7.26 6.01
N ALA A 136 -10.47 -6.22 6.32
CA ALA A 136 -9.65 -5.50 5.36
C ALA A 136 -8.17 -5.85 5.52
N GLN A 137 -7.48 -6.01 4.39
CA GLN A 137 -6.03 -6.19 4.35
C GLN A 137 -5.32 -4.84 4.39
N ALA A 138 -4.31 -4.71 5.25
CA ALA A 138 -3.36 -3.62 5.26
C ALA A 138 -1.96 -4.13 4.93
N THR A 139 -1.14 -3.28 4.34
CA THR A 139 0.28 -3.55 4.09
C THR A 139 1.11 -2.67 5.01
N ILE A 140 1.97 -3.29 5.81
CA ILE A 140 2.89 -2.61 6.71
C ILE A 140 4.31 -2.80 6.17
N PHE A 141 5.00 -1.69 5.93
CA PHE A 141 6.42 -1.71 5.55
C PHE A 141 7.28 -1.59 6.80
N LEU A 142 8.29 -2.45 6.88
CA LEU A 142 9.24 -2.52 7.97
C LEU A 142 10.54 -1.92 7.46
N ILE A 143 11.00 -0.81 8.03
CA ILE A 143 12.22 -0.11 7.60
C ILE A 143 13.15 -0.06 8.80
N SER A 144 14.28 -0.75 8.72
CA SER A 144 15.11 -1.00 9.88
C SER A 144 16.19 0.04 10.16
N GLY A 145 16.48 1.02 9.32
CA GLY A 145 17.60 1.95 9.58
C GLY A 145 19.00 1.30 9.65
N ALA A 146 19.10 -0.02 9.53
CA ALA A 146 20.36 -0.73 9.29
C ALA A 146 20.65 -0.69 7.80
N GLU A 147 21.89 -0.39 7.42
CA GLU A 147 22.28 -0.31 6.01
C GLU A 147 21.96 -1.61 5.25
N VAL A 148 21.52 -1.46 4.01
CA VAL A 148 21.25 -2.60 3.13
C VAL A 148 22.55 -3.14 2.56
N THR A 149 23.12 -4.13 3.24
CA THR A 149 24.22 -4.94 2.71
C THR A 149 23.72 -6.31 2.25
N PRO A 150 24.41 -6.98 1.30
CA PRO A 150 24.15 -8.39 1.01
C PRO A 150 24.14 -9.20 2.31
N GLY A 151 23.10 -10.01 2.50
CA GLY A 151 22.92 -10.81 3.73
C GLY A 151 22.11 -10.13 4.84
N THR A 152 21.87 -8.82 4.78
CA THR A 152 21.02 -8.14 5.77
C THR A 152 19.53 -8.41 5.49
N SER A 153 18.79 -8.86 6.50
CA SER A 153 17.38 -9.26 6.36
C SER A 153 16.55 -8.97 7.60
N ILE A 154 15.24 -8.73 7.41
CA ILE A 154 14.26 -8.64 8.50
C ILE A 154 13.57 -9.99 8.67
N GLY A 155 13.46 -10.47 9.91
CA GLY A 155 12.82 -11.73 10.26
C GLY A 155 12.17 -11.71 11.64
N SER A 156 11.76 -12.90 12.11
CA SER A 156 11.11 -13.07 13.42
C SER A 156 9.90 -12.14 13.64
N ILE A 157 9.10 -11.96 12.59
CA ILE A 157 7.97 -11.02 12.56
C ILE A 157 6.84 -11.52 13.46
N LYS A 158 6.42 -10.68 14.41
CA LYS A 158 5.27 -10.87 15.28
C LYS A 158 4.31 -9.69 15.10
N VAL A 159 3.07 -9.99 14.79
CA VAL A 159 2.04 -8.98 14.53
C VAL A 159 1.03 -8.98 15.67
N THR A 160 0.78 -7.79 16.22
CA THR A 160 -0.23 -7.56 17.25
C THR A 160 -1.27 -6.59 16.70
N CYS A 161 -2.54 -6.95 16.86
CA CYS A 161 -3.65 -6.05 16.62
C CYS A 161 -4.17 -5.49 17.94
N HIS A 162 -4.08 -4.17 18.11
CA HIS A 162 -4.65 -3.48 19.25
C HIS A 162 -6.09 -3.06 18.92
N ARG A 163 -7.04 -3.58 19.70
CA ARG A 163 -8.48 -3.41 19.47
C ARG A 163 -9.07 -2.22 20.21
N ASP A 164 -8.38 -1.74 21.23
CA ASP A 164 -8.65 -0.48 21.90
C ASP A 164 -7.82 0.66 21.28
N ALA A 165 -8.28 1.89 21.49
CA ALA A 165 -7.59 3.08 21.00
C ALA A 165 -6.60 3.66 22.02
N GLY A 166 -6.43 3.03 23.19
CA GLY A 166 -5.56 3.50 24.25
C GLY A 166 -4.09 3.43 23.84
N ASN A 167 -3.30 4.39 24.32
CA ASN A 167 -1.84 4.43 24.17
C ASN A 167 -1.33 4.28 22.72
N LYS A 168 -2.16 4.63 21.73
CA LYS A 168 -1.82 4.49 20.31
C LYS A 168 -0.59 5.35 19.95
N PRO A 169 0.53 4.74 19.55
CA PRO A 169 1.72 5.49 19.15
C PRO A 169 1.55 6.13 17.76
N LYS A 170 2.39 7.11 17.46
CA LYS A 170 2.50 7.67 16.11
C LYS A 170 2.99 6.56 15.16
N PRO A 171 2.36 6.38 13.97
CA PRO A 171 2.86 5.43 12.98
C PRO A 171 4.30 5.72 12.59
N GLY A 172 5.12 4.67 12.46
CA GLY A 172 6.54 4.80 12.18
C GLY A 172 7.30 3.52 12.46
N ASN A 173 8.62 3.58 12.24
CA ASN A 173 9.57 2.51 12.47
C ASN A 173 10.56 2.94 13.54
N ILE A 174 10.82 2.07 14.50
CA ILE A 174 11.78 2.30 15.58
C ILE A 174 12.78 1.15 15.56
N TYR A 175 13.99 1.45 15.12
CA TYR A 175 15.09 0.51 15.13
C TYR A 175 15.96 0.69 16.37
N SER A 176 16.39 -0.43 16.94
CA SER A 176 17.35 -0.47 18.04
C SER A 176 18.48 -1.42 17.65
N PRO A 177 19.67 -0.90 17.27
CA PRO A 177 20.82 -1.72 16.97
C PRO A 177 21.36 -2.39 18.23
N ILE A 178 21.87 -3.60 18.08
CA ILE A 178 22.71 -4.23 19.10
C ILE A 178 24.11 -3.65 18.86
N VAL A 179 24.57 -2.79 19.76
CA VAL A 179 25.92 -2.23 19.67
C VAL A 179 26.90 -3.40 19.84
N ALA A 180 27.72 -3.66 18.81
CA ALA A 180 28.82 -4.62 18.95
C ALA A 180 29.73 -4.15 20.10
N PRO A 181 30.26 -5.05 20.94
CA PRO A 181 31.24 -4.65 21.94
C PRO A 181 32.40 -3.93 21.24
N THR A 182 32.62 -2.66 21.58
CA THR A 182 33.73 -1.87 21.05
C THR A 182 35.03 -2.66 21.25
N PRO A 183 35.81 -2.94 20.20
CA PRO A 183 37.11 -3.57 20.38
C PRO A 183 37.93 -2.70 21.32
N ALA A 184 38.33 -3.24 22.47
CA ALA A 184 39.26 -2.58 23.36
C ALA A 184 40.52 -2.26 22.53
N ALA A 185 40.89 -0.99 22.46
CA ALA A 185 42.10 -0.58 21.77
C ALA A 185 43.28 -1.40 22.32
N SER A 186 43.88 -2.24 21.48
CA SER A 186 45.11 -2.95 21.85
C SER A 186 46.15 -1.92 22.26
N PRO A 187 46.80 -2.05 23.44
CA PRO A 187 47.90 -1.18 23.78
C PRO A 187 49.01 -1.38 22.75
N SER A 188 49.39 -0.29 22.08
CA SER A 188 50.59 -0.23 21.26
C SER A 188 51.81 -0.48 22.17
N ASN A 189 52.51 -1.59 21.93
CA ASN A 189 53.86 -1.82 22.45
C ASN A 189 54.88 -0.98 21.67
#